data_AF-A0A6P8Z2C8-F1
#
_entry.id   AF-A0A6P8Z2C8-F1
#
_cell.length_a   1.000
_cell.length_b   1.000
_cell.length_c   1.000
_cell.angle_alpha   90.00
_cell.angle_beta   90.00
_cell.angle_gamma   90.00
#
_symmetry.space_group_name_H-M   'P 1'
#
loop_
_entity.id
_entity.type
_entity.pdbx_description
1 polymer ?
#
loop_
_entity_poly.entity_id
_entity_poly.type
_entity_poly.pdbx_seq_one_letter_code
_entity_poly.pdbx_strand_id
1 'polypeptide(L)'
;MSSKVIVLLLIVLSFRGGDTLLSGVENRKHIARLNDQDPLVGECISLTTDDNHSLQKIIRAIVNGEWHRVQLVLQLASESCTAEMRRGVYEALWIEWQQDKHIYNPLKILDFYKQLENESNVPKTLMEKIYQAFIARFAQLLSAPFHTDSRTSDFPQVTKLLSQLKESPQKYTRDIFETLFDDVLSLESSLSVAQRLGNFNASLEQLAMANLQFLNRSEILVNPSAHAVLLDNVCQLMKQPNFHHEVERFLLHEVYKLLPSKIYLLFIAQKVCLRKADNDKEYIYECSGSSNMCTNQRYEEQASLTVQHQISDVDNKTQFAFYNRYWNNHYLGIEDSIRGQPGVTKNVGGRVEIYWLNVVPVEKGVAIYDAATSSSVICGGDPAQWNQYYHYAYTRRAEDFDEHRKDCTWIIEDCSTLIEY
;
A
#
# COMPACT_ATOMS: atom_id res chain seq x y z
N MET A 1 -15.78 51.32 0.47
CA MET A 1 -16.55 50.44 -0.42
C MET A 1 -16.49 51.01 -1.84
N SER A 2 -15.78 50.37 -2.76
CA SER A 2 -15.90 50.72 -4.18
C SER A 2 -17.21 50.12 -4.72
N SER A 3 -18.19 50.96 -5.06
CA SER A 3 -19.49 50.56 -5.62
C SER A 3 -19.37 49.62 -6.82
N LYS A 4 -18.23 49.61 -7.52
CA LYS A 4 -18.03 48.83 -8.74
C LYS A 4 -17.95 47.31 -8.50
N VAL A 5 -17.45 46.85 -7.34
CA VAL A 5 -17.32 45.39 -7.04
C VAL A 5 -18.69 44.77 -6.76
N ILE A 6 -19.59 45.52 -6.13
CA ILE A 6 -20.95 45.08 -5.81
C ILE A 6 -21.82 44.99 -7.06
N VAL A 7 -21.61 45.92 -8.01
CA VAL A 7 -22.36 45.97 -9.28
C VAL A 7 -22.06 44.75 -10.15
N LEU A 8 -20.79 44.34 -10.29
CA LEU A 8 -20.44 43.17 -11.10
C LEU A 8 -21.04 41.87 -10.52
N LEU A 9 -21.03 41.73 -9.19
CA LEU A 9 -21.50 40.53 -8.48
C LEU A 9 -23.04 40.42 -8.49
N LEU A 10 -23.75 41.55 -8.40
CA LEU A 10 -25.22 41.57 -8.55
C LEU A 10 -25.67 41.33 -9.99
N ILE A 11 -24.89 41.75 -10.99
CA ILE A 11 -25.17 41.46 -12.40
C ILE A 11 -25.03 39.95 -12.66
N VAL A 12 -23.97 39.30 -12.19
CA VAL A 12 -23.80 37.84 -12.37
C VAL A 12 -24.91 37.04 -11.67
N LEU A 13 -25.33 37.46 -10.48
CA LEU A 13 -26.41 36.80 -9.73
C LEU A 13 -27.82 37.05 -10.31
N SER A 14 -28.04 38.16 -11.03
CA SER A 14 -29.35 38.49 -11.63
C SER A 14 -29.58 37.87 -13.01
N PHE A 15 -28.51 37.53 -13.74
CA PHE A 15 -28.63 36.98 -15.11
C PHE A 15 -28.96 35.48 -15.19
N ARG A 16 -28.96 34.70 -14.09
CA ARG A 16 -29.13 33.23 -14.15
C ARG A 16 -30.19 32.59 -13.24
N GLY A 17 -31.14 33.39 -12.75
CA GLY A 17 -32.46 32.90 -12.36
C GLY A 17 -32.64 32.57 -10.87
N GLY A 18 -33.57 33.29 -10.24
CA GLY A 18 -34.06 33.00 -8.90
C GLY A 18 -34.61 34.23 -8.18
N ASP A 19 -35.76 34.74 -8.63
CA ASP A 19 -36.53 35.88 -8.06
C ASP A 19 -36.94 35.72 -6.57
N THR A 20 -36.46 34.71 -5.87
CA THR A 20 -36.82 34.42 -4.47
C THR A 20 -35.77 34.88 -3.46
N LEU A 21 -34.60 35.39 -3.88
CA LEU A 21 -33.45 35.66 -2.99
C LEU A 21 -33.40 37.05 -2.34
N LEU A 22 -34.33 37.98 -2.61
CA LEU A 22 -34.24 39.37 -2.12
C LEU A 22 -35.59 39.91 -1.61
N SER A 23 -36.10 39.38 -0.49
CA SER A 23 -37.32 39.88 0.18
C SER A 23 -37.09 41.04 1.15
N GLY A 24 -35.85 41.51 1.31
CA GLY A 24 -35.53 42.67 2.15
C GLY A 24 -35.87 44.00 1.47
N VAL A 25 -36.74 44.80 2.10
CA VAL A 25 -37.16 46.14 1.62
C VAL A 25 -35.98 47.10 1.44
N GLU A 26 -34.87 46.91 2.17
CA GLU A 26 -33.64 47.68 2.01
C GLU A 26 -32.86 47.33 0.74
N ASN A 27 -32.85 46.06 0.33
CA ASN A 27 -32.19 45.63 -0.92
C ASN A 27 -32.89 46.21 -2.16
N ARG A 28 -34.22 46.37 -2.14
CA ARG A 28 -34.97 47.01 -3.24
C ARG A 28 -34.63 48.49 -3.43
N LYS A 29 -34.38 49.22 -2.33
CA LYS A 29 -34.01 50.65 -2.40
C LYS A 29 -32.60 50.88 -2.95
N HIS A 30 -31.68 49.93 -2.73
CA HIS A 30 -30.35 50.00 -3.33
C HIS A 30 -30.35 49.62 -4.81
N ILE A 31 -31.16 48.64 -5.23
CA ILE A 31 -31.30 48.24 -6.64
C ILE A 31 -32.00 49.33 -7.47
N ALA A 32 -33.04 49.98 -6.94
CA ALA A 32 -33.75 51.04 -7.66
C ALA A 32 -32.89 52.30 -7.93
N ARG A 33 -31.84 52.54 -7.14
CA ARG A 33 -30.87 53.62 -7.40
C ARG A 33 -29.79 53.25 -8.42
N LEU A 34 -29.63 51.95 -8.73
CA LEU A 34 -28.59 51.44 -9.64
C LEU A 34 -29.07 51.31 -11.09
N ASN A 35 -30.39 51.24 -11.34
CA ASN A 35 -30.97 51.16 -12.68
C ASN A 35 -31.01 52.51 -13.44
N ASP A 36 -30.67 53.62 -12.78
CA ASP A 36 -30.65 54.97 -13.39
C ASP A 36 -29.27 55.35 -13.98
N GLN A 37 -28.32 54.40 -14.05
CA GLN A 37 -27.00 54.62 -14.64
C GLN A 37 -26.76 53.68 -15.81
N ASP A 38 -26.37 54.27 -16.94
CA ASP A 38 -26.07 53.65 -18.23
C ASP A 38 -25.19 52.37 -18.16
N PRO A 39 -25.29 51.47 -19.15
CA PRO A 39 -24.60 50.19 -19.16
C PRO A 39 -23.10 50.39 -19.37
N LEU A 40 -22.35 50.45 -18.27
CA LEU A 40 -20.90 50.56 -18.31
C LEU A 40 -20.24 49.18 -18.50
N VAL A 41 -19.64 49.07 -19.68
CA VAL A 41 -18.58 48.15 -20.11
C VAL A 41 -17.65 47.73 -18.96
N GLY A 42 -17.41 46.42 -18.86
CA GLY A 42 -16.67 45.77 -17.77
C GLY A 42 -15.23 46.26 -17.62
N GLU A 43 -14.98 47.05 -16.58
CA GLU A 43 -13.64 47.31 -16.05
C GLU A 43 -13.30 46.29 -14.97
N CYS A 44 -12.16 45.62 -15.13
CA CYS A 44 -11.61 44.70 -14.13
C CYS A 44 -11.01 45.50 -12.96
N ILE A 45 -11.50 45.27 -11.75
CA ILE A 45 -11.10 46.02 -10.55
C ILE A 45 -9.99 45.26 -9.81
N SER A 46 -8.95 45.96 -9.35
CA SER A 46 -7.95 45.44 -8.41
C SER A 46 -8.42 45.63 -6.97
N LEU A 47 -8.26 44.60 -6.13
CA LEU A 47 -8.61 44.61 -4.71
C LEU A 47 -7.54 45.28 -3.85
N THR A 48 -7.96 46.10 -2.88
CA THR A 48 -7.13 46.59 -1.76
C THR A 48 -7.41 45.78 -0.48
N THR A 49 -6.57 45.91 0.56
CA THR A 49 -6.67 45.13 1.80
C THR A 49 -7.99 45.30 2.58
N ASP A 50 -8.67 46.44 2.46
CA ASP A 50 -10.00 46.68 3.05
C ASP A 50 -11.12 45.89 2.33
N ASP A 51 -10.89 45.53 1.06
CA ASP A 51 -11.87 44.81 0.24
C ASP A 51 -11.93 43.31 0.60
N ASN A 52 -10.87 42.75 1.22
CA ASN A 52 -10.82 41.35 1.66
C ASN A 52 -11.85 41.03 2.75
N HIS A 53 -12.05 41.94 3.72
CA HIS A 53 -13.10 41.76 4.75
C HIS A 53 -14.51 41.90 4.19
N SER A 54 -14.68 42.69 3.13
CA SER A 54 -15.97 42.82 2.44
C SER A 54 -16.26 41.59 1.58
N LEU A 55 -15.24 41.00 0.95
CA LEU A 55 -15.37 39.77 0.18
C LEU A 55 -15.75 38.57 1.06
N GLN A 56 -15.14 38.44 2.25
CA GLN A 56 -15.52 37.44 3.26
C GLN A 56 -16.99 37.52 3.65
N LYS A 57 -17.50 38.74 3.94
CA LYS A 57 -18.91 38.95 4.29
C LYS A 57 -19.86 38.57 3.15
N ILE A 58 -19.48 38.86 1.91
CA ILE A 58 -20.26 38.50 0.72
C ILE A 58 -20.29 36.99 0.54
N ILE A 59 -19.13 36.33 0.61
CA ILE A 59 -19.04 34.87 0.51
C ILE A 59 -19.84 34.20 1.63
N ARG A 60 -19.74 34.71 2.87
CA ARG A 60 -20.56 34.24 3.99
C ARG A 60 -22.05 34.37 3.70
N ALA A 61 -22.50 35.48 3.12
CA ALA A 61 -23.91 35.67 2.76
C ALA A 61 -24.37 34.73 1.63
N ILE A 62 -23.49 34.41 0.67
CA ILE A 62 -23.78 33.48 -0.44
C ILE A 62 -23.87 32.04 0.10
N VAL A 63 -22.88 31.61 0.88
CA VAL A 63 -22.83 30.26 1.44
C VAL A 63 -23.93 30.08 2.49
N ASN A 64 -24.13 31.06 3.38
CA ASN A 64 -25.14 31.06 4.44
C ASN A 64 -25.17 29.76 5.26
N GLY A 65 -24.01 29.15 5.51
CA GLY A 65 -23.88 27.84 6.17
C GLY A 65 -24.32 26.62 5.34
N GLU A 66 -24.74 26.82 4.08
CA GLU A 66 -25.18 25.77 3.17
C GLU A 66 -24.06 25.38 2.19
N TRP A 67 -23.36 24.28 2.50
CA TRP A 67 -22.19 23.82 1.74
C TRP A 67 -22.42 23.63 0.24
N HIS A 68 -23.61 23.20 -0.19
CA HIS A 68 -23.90 23.00 -1.62
C HIS A 68 -23.80 24.31 -2.42
N ARG A 69 -23.90 25.48 -1.76
CA ARG A 69 -23.75 26.81 -2.38
C ARG A 69 -22.31 27.20 -2.62
N VAL A 70 -21.33 26.43 -2.13
CA VAL A 70 -19.91 26.67 -2.41
C VAL A 70 -19.58 26.55 -3.90
N GLN A 71 -20.33 25.75 -4.65
CA GLN A 71 -20.24 25.70 -6.10
C GLN A 71 -20.47 27.07 -6.76
N LEU A 72 -21.34 27.92 -6.21
CA LEU A 72 -21.56 29.28 -6.71
C LEU A 72 -20.33 30.17 -6.47
N VAL A 73 -19.64 29.99 -5.34
CA VAL A 73 -18.42 30.72 -5.01
C VAL A 73 -17.23 30.24 -5.85
N LEU A 74 -17.15 28.94 -6.14
CA LEU A 74 -16.15 28.37 -7.05
C LEU A 74 -16.35 28.87 -8.48
N GLN A 75 -17.59 28.98 -8.96
CA GLN A 75 -17.92 29.60 -10.24
C GLN A 75 -17.54 31.09 -10.28
N LEU A 76 -17.85 31.84 -9.22
CA LEU A 76 -17.42 33.23 -9.08
C LEU A 76 -15.89 33.37 -9.18
N ALA A 77 -15.14 32.44 -8.56
CA ALA A 77 -13.69 32.41 -8.64
C ALA A 77 -13.23 32.11 -10.08
N SER A 78 -13.78 31.09 -10.75
CA SER A 78 -13.36 30.73 -12.10
C SER A 78 -13.70 31.82 -13.14
N GLU A 79 -14.77 32.58 -12.92
CA GLU A 79 -15.17 33.72 -13.76
C GLU A 79 -14.44 35.03 -13.41
N SER A 80 -13.60 35.07 -12.36
CA SER A 80 -12.95 36.34 -11.98
C SER A 80 -11.83 36.73 -12.96
N CYS A 81 -11.90 37.99 -13.42
CA CYS A 81 -11.04 38.47 -14.50
C CYS A 81 -9.56 38.65 -14.12
N THR A 82 -9.22 38.88 -12.83
CA THR A 82 -7.83 39.07 -12.37
C THR A 82 -7.37 37.91 -11.49
N ALA A 83 -6.06 37.66 -11.48
CA ALA A 83 -5.46 36.63 -10.63
C ALA A 83 -5.55 37.00 -9.14
N GLU A 84 -5.48 38.29 -8.80
CA GLU A 84 -5.66 38.77 -7.43
C GLU A 84 -7.08 38.54 -6.92
N MET A 85 -8.11 38.84 -7.73
CA MET A 85 -9.51 38.62 -7.35
C MET A 85 -9.80 37.14 -7.15
N ARG A 86 -9.32 36.28 -8.07
CA ARG A 86 -9.40 34.82 -7.93
C ARG A 86 -8.81 34.33 -6.62
N ARG A 87 -7.59 34.76 -6.31
CA ARG A 87 -6.90 34.41 -5.05
C ARG A 87 -7.72 34.86 -3.84
N GLY A 88 -8.21 36.11 -3.84
CA GLY A 88 -9.02 36.66 -2.77
C GLY A 88 -10.29 35.86 -2.53
N VAL A 89 -11.00 35.44 -3.59
CA VAL A 89 -12.22 34.63 -3.48
C VAL A 89 -11.92 33.27 -2.86
N TYR A 90 -10.88 32.56 -3.32
CA TYR A 90 -10.52 31.26 -2.76
C TYR A 90 -10.04 31.35 -1.31
N GLU A 91 -9.22 32.34 -0.97
CA GLU A 91 -8.74 32.55 0.41
C GLU A 91 -9.87 32.93 1.36
N ALA A 92 -10.78 33.81 0.93
CA ALA A 92 -11.95 34.18 1.71
C ALA A 92 -12.90 32.98 1.90
N LEU A 93 -13.12 32.18 0.85
CA LEU A 93 -13.87 30.92 0.97
C LEU A 93 -13.25 29.97 1.99
N TRP A 94 -11.93 29.79 1.96
CA TRP A 94 -11.23 28.96 2.95
C TRP A 94 -11.39 29.50 4.37
N ILE A 95 -11.25 30.82 4.58
CA ILE A 95 -11.43 31.43 5.91
C ILE A 95 -12.85 31.24 6.44
N GLU A 96 -13.86 31.47 5.60
CA GLU A 96 -15.27 31.24 5.99
C GLU A 96 -15.51 29.77 6.34
N TRP A 97 -14.90 28.86 5.58
CA TRP A 97 -14.99 27.43 5.82
C TRP A 97 -14.41 26.99 7.17
N GLN A 98 -13.33 27.63 7.61
CA GLN A 98 -12.76 27.45 8.94
C GLN A 98 -13.73 27.93 10.03
N GLN A 99 -14.41 29.06 9.81
CA GLN A 99 -15.33 29.65 10.79
C GLN A 99 -16.62 28.84 10.96
N ASP A 100 -17.13 28.24 9.88
CA ASP A 100 -18.29 27.34 9.91
C ASP A 100 -17.97 25.93 10.46
N LYS A 101 -16.76 25.75 11.03
CA LYS A 101 -16.33 24.52 11.74
C LYS A 101 -16.32 23.27 10.85
N HIS A 102 -16.36 23.43 9.53
CA HIS A 102 -16.26 22.31 8.61
C HIS A 102 -14.87 21.65 8.64
N ILE A 103 -13.84 22.39 9.08
CA ILE A 103 -12.47 21.89 9.30
C ILE A 103 -12.36 20.71 10.26
N TYR A 104 -13.36 20.47 11.10
CA TYR A 104 -13.32 19.32 12.01
C TYR A 104 -13.65 17.98 11.33
N ASN A 105 -14.26 18.02 10.14
CA ASN A 105 -14.59 16.82 9.35
C ASN A 105 -13.58 16.67 8.20
N PRO A 106 -12.63 15.72 8.30
CA PRO A 106 -11.58 15.55 7.30
C PRO A 106 -12.10 15.15 5.91
N LEU A 107 -13.24 14.48 5.84
CA LEU A 107 -13.87 14.08 4.58
C LEU A 107 -14.34 15.32 3.80
N LYS A 108 -14.88 16.31 4.50
CA LYS A 108 -15.28 17.57 3.87
C LYS A 108 -14.07 18.37 3.38
N ILE A 109 -12.93 18.32 4.08
CA ILE A 109 -11.69 18.96 3.59
C ILE A 109 -11.21 18.25 2.31
N LEU A 110 -11.22 16.91 2.30
CA LEU A 110 -10.81 16.12 1.13
C LEU A 110 -11.72 16.38 -0.08
N ASP A 111 -13.04 16.41 0.11
CA ASP A 111 -14.00 16.72 -0.96
C ASP A 111 -13.79 18.13 -1.50
N PHE A 112 -13.49 19.10 -0.62
CA PHE A 112 -13.16 20.46 -1.04
C PHE A 112 -11.84 20.52 -1.82
N TYR A 113 -10.80 19.82 -1.33
CA TYR A 113 -9.52 19.71 -2.02
C TYR A 113 -9.69 19.12 -3.43
N LYS A 114 -10.44 18.02 -3.56
CA LYS A 114 -10.75 17.39 -4.86
C LYS A 114 -11.53 18.32 -5.79
N GLN A 115 -12.44 19.13 -5.26
CA GLN A 115 -13.14 20.14 -6.06
C GLN A 115 -12.17 21.20 -6.59
N LEU A 116 -11.31 21.74 -5.73
CA LEU A 116 -10.32 22.74 -6.14
C LEU A 116 -9.26 22.20 -7.09
N GLU A 117 -8.90 20.91 -6.99
CA GLU A 117 -7.97 20.26 -7.91
C GLU A 117 -8.48 20.25 -9.37
N ASN A 118 -9.81 20.27 -9.55
CA ASN A 118 -10.45 20.39 -10.86
C ASN A 118 -10.57 21.83 -11.37
N GLU A 119 -10.31 22.83 -10.52
CA GLU A 119 -10.43 24.23 -10.88
C GLU A 119 -9.13 24.76 -11.49
N SER A 120 -9.25 25.52 -12.57
CA SER A 120 -8.09 26.15 -13.20
C SER A 120 -7.63 27.36 -12.38
N ASN A 121 -6.32 27.45 -12.13
CA ASN A 121 -5.67 28.61 -11.50
C ASN A 121 -5.95 28.81 -10.00
N VAL A 122 -6.20 27.73 -9.23
CA VAL A 122 -6.17 27.80 -7.76
C VAL A 122 -4.75 28.13 -7.29
N PRO A 123 -4.56 29.08 -6.34
CA PRO A 123 -3.24 29.37 -5.78
C PRO A 123 -2.59 28.13 -5.16
N LYS A 124 -1.38 27.77 -5.60
CA LYS A 124 -0.65 26.58 -5.10
C LYS A 124 -0.48 26.59 -3.58
N THR A 125 -0.16 27.75 -3.01
CA THR A 125 -0.02 27.93 -1.56
C THR A 125 -1.32 27.67 -0.80
N LEU A 126 -2.48 27.91 -1.41
CA LEU A 126 -3.76 27.58 -0.81
C LEU A 126 -4.05 26.07 -0.92
N MET A 127 -3.78 25.46 -2.08
CA MET A 127 -3.89 24.01 -2.25
C MET A 127 -3.03 23.27 -1.22
N GLU A 128 -1.80 23.72 -1.00
CA GLU A 128 -0.90 23.17 0.03
C GLU A 128 -1.47 23.34 1.45
N LYS A 129 -2.03 24.51 1.79
CA LYS A 129 -2.66 24.73 3.10
C LYS A 129 -3.84 23.78 3.34
N ILE A 130 -4.70 23.62 2.35
CA ILE A 130 -5.87 22.74 2.44
C ILE A 130 -5.42 21.28 2.50
N TYR A 131 -4.40 20.93 1.71
CA TYR A 131 -3.76 19.62 1.73
C TYR A 131 -3.28 19.26 3.15
N GLN A 132 -2.42 20.10 3.72
CA GLN A 132 -1.88 19.90 5.07
C GLN A 132 -2.99 19.85 6.13
N ALA A 133 -4.03 20.68 5.98
CA ALA A 133 -5.16 20.67 6.91
C ALA A 133 -5.92 19.34 6.89
N PHE A 134 -6.16 18.73 5.72
CA PHE A 134 -6.83 17.42 5.70
C PHE A 134 -5.91 16.32 6.20
N ILE A 135 -4.63 16.31 5.81
CA ILE A 135 -3.65 15.32 6.28
C ILE A 135 -3.59 15.31 7.81
N ALA A 136 -3.37 16.48 8.42
CA ALA A 136 -3.32 16.62 9.87
C ALA A 136 -4.62 16.20 10.55
N ARG A 137 -5.78 16.56 9.97
CA ARG A 137 -7.07 16.23 10.59
C ARG A 137 -7.40 14.74 10.49
N PHE A 138 -7.04 14.09 9.39
CA PHE A 138 -7.15 12.63 9.27
C PHE A 138 -6.23 11.95 10.29
N ALA A 139 -4.95 12.32 10.34
CA ALA A 139 -3.98 11.78 11.29
C ALA A 139 -4.48 11.89 12.74
N GLN A 140 -4.95 13.07 13.14
CA GLN A 140 -5.50 13.31 14.47
C GLN A 140 -6.70 12.42 14.82
N LEU A 141 -7.55 12.08 13.84
CA LEU A 141 -8.71 11.20 14.10
C LEU A 141 -8.29 9.73 14.09
N LEU A 142 -7.33 9.36 13.24
CA LEU A 142 -6.75 8.02 13.19
C LEU A 142 -5.85 7.72 14.39
N SER A 143 -5.45 8.72 15.19
CA SER A 143 -4.65 8.50 16.40
C SER A 143 -5.46 7.92 17.56
N ALA A 144 -6.79 8.05 17.55
CA ALA A 144 -7.64 7.62 18.67
C ALA A 144 -7.42 6.16 19.12
N PRO A 145 -7.30 5.14 18.23
CA PRO A 145 -7.02 3.77 18.63
C PRO A 145 -5.65 3.57 19.29
N PHE A 146 -4.73 4.51 19.12
CA PHE A 146 -3.40 4.45 19.72
C PHE A 146 -3.37 4.88 21.19
N HIS A 147 -4.42 5.54 21.67
CA HIS A 147 -4.50 6.11 23.03
C HIS A 147 -5.47 5.38 23.98
N THR A 148 -5.90 4.15 23.65
CA THR A 148 -6.82 3.35 24.49
C THR A 148 -6.14 2.12 25.08
N ASP A 149 -6.27 1.82 26.36
CA ASP A 149 -5.66 0.58 26.90
C ASP A 149 -6.37 -0.71 26.46
N SER A 150 -7.55 -0.59 25.82
CA SER A 150 -8.35 -1.74 25.38
C SER A 150 -8.11 -2.09 23.91
N ARG A 151 -7.74 -3.36 23.69
CA ARG A 151 -7.60 -3.95 22.35
C ARG A 151 -8.92 -4.26 21.66
N THR A 152 -10.04 -4.20 22.38
CA THR A 152 -11.38 -4.46 21.84
C THR A 152 -12.20 -3.19 21.70
N SER A 153 -11.60 -2.02 21.92
CA SER A 153 -12.26 -0.75 21.67
C SER A 153 -12.56 -0.61 20.19
N ASP A 154 -13.84 -0.37 19.88
CA ASP A 154 -14.28 -0.08 18.52
C ASP A 154 -14.24 1.43 18.26
N PHE A 155 -13.82 1.80 17.06
CA PHE A 155 -13.75 3.19 16.59
C PHE A 155 -14.48 3.31 15.24
N PRO A 156 -15.83 3.32 15.22
CA PRO A 156 -16.60 3.32 13.98
C PRO A 156 -16.26 4.47 13.04
N GLN A 157 -15.91 5.64 13.59
CA GLN A 157 -15.49 6.79 12.78
C GLN A 157 -14.14 6.54 12.10
N VAL A 158 -13.17 5.92 12.80
CA VAL A 158 -11.88 5.53 12.21
C VAL A 158 -12.09 4.55 11.08
N THR A 159 -12.89 3.51 11.29
CA THR A 159 -13.24 2.52 10.27
C THR A 159 -13.85 3.18 9.03
N LYS A 160 -14.77 4.14 9.22
CA LYS A 160 -15.37 4.91 8.13
C LYS A 160 -14.36 5.80 7.38
N LEU A 161 -13.41 6.41 8.09
CA LEU A 161 -12.36 7.22 7.47
C LEU A 161 -11.42 6.36 6.63
N LEU A 162 -11.00 5.22 7.16
CA LEU A 162 -10.11 4.29 6.46
C LEU A 162 -10.76 3.69 5.21
N SER A 163 -12.05 3.35 5.28
CA SER A 163 -12.77 2.83 4.10
C SER A 163 -12.84 3.86 2.98
N GLN A 164 -13.02 5.15 3.28
CA GLN A 164 -12.99 6.21 2.28
C GLN A 164 -11.59 6.54 1.75
N LEU A 165 -10.55 6.36 2.58
CA LEU A 165 -9.16 6.47 2.14
C LEU A 165 -8.76 5.33 1.20
N LYS A 166 -9.39 4.15 1.31
CA LYS A 166 -9.15 3.03 0.38
C LYS A 166 -9.42 3.40 -1.08
N GLU A 167 -10.37 4.30 -1.33
CA GLU A 167 -10.73 4.79 -2.67
C GLU A 167 -9.91 6.02 -3.11
N SER A 168 -9.00 6.50 -2.26
CA SER A 168 -8.20 7.71 -2.50
C SER A 168 -6.79 7.38 -2.99
N PRO A 169 -6.08 8.32 -3.64
CA PRO A 169 -4.70 8.12 -4.06
C PRO A 169 -3.82 7.67 -2.89
N GLN A 170 -2.99 6.64 -3.11
CA GLN A 170 -2.06 6.11 -2.10
C GLN A 170 -1.16 7.19 -1.46
N LYS A 171 -0.82 8.24 -2.22
CA LYS A 171 -0.06 9.39 -1.70
C LYS A 171 -0.71 10.00 -0.47
N TYR A 172 -2.04 10.13 -0.43
CA TYR A 172 -2.74 10.73 0.71
C TYR A 172 -2.61 9.82 1.93
N THR A 173 -2.83 8.52 1.76
CA THR A 173 -2.70 7.52 2.83
C THR A 173 -1.30 7.53 3.45
N ARG A 174 -0.25 7.56 2.62
CA ARG A 174 1.13 7.65 3.09
C ARG A 174 1.40 8.91 3.91
N ASP A 175 1.00 10.08 3.40
CA ASP A 175 1.28 11.36 4.05
C ASP A 175 0.44 11.50 5.36
N ILE A 176 -0.76 10.90 5.40
CA ILE A 176 -1.58 10.74 6.62
C ILE A 176 -0.88 9.85 7.64
N PHE A 177 -0.36 8.68 7.24
CA PHE A 177 0.35 7.80 8.15
C PHE A 177 1.63 8.42 8.69
N GLU A 178 2.36 9.22 7.90
CA GLU A 178 3.55 9.94 8.37
C GLU A 178 3.18 10.88 9.52
N THR A 179 2.16 11.70 9.30
CA THR A 179 1.66 12.67 10.29
C THR A 179 1.06 11.96 11.50
N LEU A 180 0.35 10.85 11.29
CA LEU A 180 -0.18 10.02 12.37
C LEU A 180 0.94 9.50 13.27
N PHE A 181 2.02 8.99 12.68
CA PHE A 181 3.14 8.46 13.45
C PHE A 181 3.87 9.56 14.22
N ASP A 182 4.06 10.74 13.62
CA ASP A 182 4.56 11.92 14.33
C ASP A 182 3.70 12.25 15.56
N ASP A 183 2.38 12.29 15.38
CA ASP A 183 1.42 12.63 16.43
C ASP A 183 1.44 11.59 17.56
N VAL A 184 1.34 10.30 17.25
CA VAL A 184 1.25 9.26 18.29
C VAL A 184 2.58 9.02 18.99
N LEU A 185 3.72 9.12 18.30
CA LEU A 185 5.05 8.98 18.91
C LEU A 185 5.40 10.15 19.84
N SER A 186 4.73 11.29 19.69
CA SER A 186 4.88 12.41 20.62
C SER A 186 4.29 12.14 22.02
N LEU A 187 3.37 11.17 22.12
CA LEU A 187 2.64 10.84 23.35
C LEU A 187 2.87 9.40 23.83
N GLU A 188 3.13 8.48 22.92
CA GLU A 188 3.21 7.04 23.16
C GLU A 188 4.60 6.48 22.86
N SER A 189 4.99 5.40 23.55
CA SER A 189 6.23 4.70 23.23
C SER A 189 6.15 4.00 21.87
N SER A 190 7.26 3.91 21.13
CA SER A 190 7.28 3.25 19.82
C SER A 190 6.88 1.77 19.87
N LEU A 191 7.14 1.08 20.98
CA LEU A 191 6.66 -0.29 21.22
C LEU A 191 5.12 -0.34 21.37
N SER A 192 4.53 0.57 22.15
CA SER A 192 3.07 0.66 22.31
C SER A 192 2.40 0.89 20.96
N VAL A 193 2.89 1.86 20.19
CA VAL A 193 2.37 2.18 18.84
C VAL A 193 2.47 0.97 17.91
N ALA A 194 3.62 0.27 17.89
CA ALA A 194 3.81 -0.92 17.06
C ALA A 194 2.83 -2.06 17.39
N GLN A 195 2.60 -2.31 18.68
CA GLN A 195 1.64 -3.33 19.13
C GLN A 195 0.20 -2.97 18.77
N ARG A 196 -0.14 -1.68 18.81
CA ARG A 196 -1.48 -1.17 18.50
C ARG A 196 -1.75 -1.19 17.00
N LEU A 197 -0.73 -0.91 16.19
CA LEU A 197 -0.83 -0.99 14.73
C LEU A 197 -1.24 -2.40 14.25
N GLY A 198 -0.79 -3.45 14.92
CA GLY A 198 -1.20 -4.83 14.63
C GLY A 198 -2.70 -5.11 14.86
N ASN A 199 -3.39 -4.26 15.62
CA ASN A 199 -4.83 -4.37 15.91
C ASN A 199 -5.66 -3.30 15.18
N PHE A 200 -5.03 -2.56 14.26
CA PHE A 200 -5.69 -1.47 13.56
C PHE A 200 -6.66 -2.03 12.50
N ASN A 201 -7.92 -1.60 12.54
CA ASN A 201 -8.96 -2.13 11.65
C ASN A 201 -8.95 -1.41 10.28
N ALA A 202 -7.98 -1.76 9.44
CA ALA A 202 -7.77 -1.19 8.10
C ALA A 202 -7.68 -2.29 7.03
N SER A 203 -7.66 -1.91 5.73
CA SER A 203 -7.44 -2.89 4.66
C SER A 203 -6.04 -3.51 4.72
N LEU A 204 -5.84 -4.68 4.11
CA LEU A 204 -4.52 -5.34 4.06
C LEU A 204 -3.45 -4.42 3.44
N GLU A 205 -3.81 -3.66 2.40
CA GLU A 205 -2.92 -2.69 1.75
C GLU A 205 -2.56 -1.53 2.70
N GLN A 206 -3.54 -0.96 3.40
CA GLN A 206 -3.31 0.11 4.36
C GLN A 206 -2.44 -0.36 5.53
N LEU A 207 -2.65 -1.58 6.03
CA LEU A 207 -1.83 -2.18 7.08
C LEU A 207 -0.41 -2.47 6.61
N ALA A 208 -0.23 -3.00 5.40
CA ALA A 208 1.08 -3.22 4.81
C ALA A 208 1.84 -1.90 4.67
N MET A 209 1.18 -0.86 4.17
CA MET A 209 1.76 0.48 4.01
C MET A 209 2.15 1.09 5.36
N ALA A 210 1.24 1.05 6.34
CA ALA A 210 1.47 1.60 7.66
C ALA A 210 2.65 0.90 8.37
N ASN A 211 2.71 -0.44 8.33
CA ASN A 211 3.81 -1.19 8.95
C ASN A 211 5.15 -0.92 8.25
N LEU A 212 5.19 -0.91 6.91
CA LEU A 212 6.40 -0.61 6.15
C LEU A 212 6.91 0.80 6.39
N GLN A 213 6.01 1.78 6.40
CA GLN A 213 6.36 3.16 6.67
C GLN A 213 6.90 3.31 8.09
N PHE A 214 6.27 2.67 9.08
CA PHE A 214 6.73 2.76 10.46
C PHE A 214 8.07 2.06 10.68
N LEU A 215 8.32 0.91 10.04
CA LEU A 215 9.60 0.19 10.11
C LEU A 215 10.81 1.05 9.70
N ASN A 216 10.62 1.97 8.76
CA ASN A 216 11.68 2.84 8.25
C ASN A 216 11.96 4.07 9.13
N ARG A 217 11.22 4.26 10.22
CA ARG A 217 11.38 5.42 11.10
C ARG A 217 12.56 5.26 12.05
N SER A 218 13.26 6.37 12.30
CA SER A 218 14.45 6.41 13.16
C SER A 218 14.19 5.89 14.58
N GLU A 219 13.01 6.16 15.11
CA GLU A 219 12.49 5.79 16.43
C GLU A 219 12.28 4.27 16.56
N ILE A 220 12.12 3.57 15.43
CA ILE A 220 12.01 2.12 15.35
C ILE A 220 13.37 1.48 15.18
N LEU A 221 14.25 2.06 14.34
CA LEU A 221 15.60 1.53 14.10
C LEU A 221 16.43 1.44 15.39
N VAL A 222 16.18 2.32 16.37
CA VAL A 222 16.85 2.30 17.68
C VAL A 222 16.10 1.50 18.76
N ASN A 223 14.91 0.96 18.45
CA ASN A 223 14.09 0.17 19.39
C ASN A 223 13.88 -1.28 18.86
N PRO A 224 14.76 -2.23 19.23
CA PRO A 224 14.69 -3.61 18.76
C PRO A 224 13.36 -4.31 19.05
N SER A 225 12.74 -4.00 20.20
CA SER A 225 11.46 -4.59 20.60
C SER A 225 10.31 -4.12 19.69
N ALA A 226 10.26 -2.82 19.39
CA ALA A 226 9.25 -2.28 18.48
C ALA A 226 9.47 -2.78 17.05
N HIS A 227 10.72 -2.84 16.59
CA HIS A 227 11.08 -3.39 15.29
C HIS A 227 10.66 -4.87 15.15
N ALA A 228 10.90 -5.69 16.17
CA ALA A 228 10.48 -7.09 16.17
C ALA A 228 8.95 -7.25 16.08
N VAL A 229 8.19 -6.41 16.80
CA VAL A 229 6.71 -6.42 16.74
C VAL A 229 6.22 -6.03 15.34
N LEU A 230 6.81 -5.02 14.71
CA LEU A 230 6.41 -4.62 13.36
C LEU A 230 6.74 -5.70 12.31
N LEU A 231 7.88 -6.37 12.44
CA LEU A 231 8.20 -7.52 11.59
C LEU A 231 7.20 -8.68 11.79
N ASP A 232 6.81 -8.97 13.03
CA ASP A 232 5.76 -9.97 13.30
C ASP A 232 4.43 -9.54 12.67
N ASN A 233 4.00 -8.29 12.84
CA ASN A 233 2.79 -7.76 12.19
C ASN A 233 2.82 -8.01 10.67
N VAL A 234 3.94 -7.68 10.01
CA VAL A 234 4.11 -7.92 8.56
C VAL A 234 4.03 -9.42 8.24
N CYS A 235 4.64 -10.28 9.06
CA CYS A 235 4.54 -11.73 8.92
C CYS A 235 3.10 -12.25 9.07
N GLN A 236 2.32 -11.68 10.00
CA GLN A 236 0.91 -12.04 10.16
C GLN A 236 0.05 -11.53 9.00
N LEU A 237 0.35 -10.35 8.45
CA LEU A 237 -0.33 -9.81 7.27
C LEU A 237 -0.15 -10.72 6.05
N MET A 238 1.08 -11.20 5.81
CA MET A 238 1.36 -12.12 4.71
C MET A 238 0.64 -13.46 4.84
N LYS A 239 0.20 -13.84 6.05
CA LYS A 239 -0.59 -15.05 6.28
C LYS A 239 -2.10 -14.83 6.11
N GLN A 240 -2.55 -13.59 5.92
CA GLN A 240 -3.98 -13.32 5.72
C GLN A 240 -4.44 -13.87 4.37
N PRO A 241 -5.63 -14.49 4.31
CA PRO A 241 -6.25 -14.83 3.04
C PRO A 241 -6.33 -13.58 2.14
N ASN A 242 -6.10 -13.78 0.84
CA ASN A 242 -6.14 -12.72 -0.17
C ASN A 242 -5.09 -11.62 -0.06
N PHE A 243 -4.10 -11.68 0.85
CA PHE A 243 -3.05 -10.65 0.94
C PHE A 243 -2.37 -10.38 -0.42
N HIS A 244 -2.03 -11.43 -1.15
CA HIS A 244 -1.42 -11.33 -2.48
C HIS A 244 -2.34 -10.74 -3.58
N HIS A 245 -3.66 -10.74 -3.36
CA HIS A 245 -4.64 -10.23 -4.31
C HIS A 245 -5.08 -8.80 -3.97
N GLU A 246 -5.17 -8.47 -2.68
CA GLU A 246 -5.66 -7.18 -2.20
C GLU A 246 -4.56 -6.11 -2.06
N VAL A 247 -3.29 -6.52 -2.04
CA VAL A 247 -2.16 -5.61 -1.89
C VAL A 247 -1.51 -5.34 -3.25
N GLU A 248 -1.32 -4.07 -3.58
CA GLU A 248 -0.65 -3.69 -4.82
C GLU A 248 0.75 -4.30 -4.95
N ARG A 249 1.13 -4.66 -6.18
CA ARG A 249 2.37 -5.38 -6.50
C ARG A 249 3.64 -4.68 -6.00
N PHE A 250 3.69 -3.36 -6.07
CA PHE A 250 4.82 -2.58 -5.56
C PHE A 250 4.96 -2.74 -4.03
N LEU A 251 3.85 -2.65 -3.31
CA LEU A 251 3.85 -2.77 -1.86
C LEU A 251 4.16 -4.21 -1.40
N LEU A 252 3.64 -5.22 -2.12
CA LEU A 252 4.01 -6.61 -1.93
C LEU A 252 5.52 -6.81 -2.03
N HIS A 253 6.15 -6.23 -3.06
CA HIS A 253 7.59 -6.31 -3.26
C HIS A 253 8.38 -5.72 -2.08
N GLU A 254 7.96 -4.56 -1.56
CA GLU A 254 8.58 -3.97 -0.37
C GLU A 254 8.37 -4.82 0.89
N VAL A 255 7.20 -5.41 1.07
CA VAL A 255 6.93 -6.35 2.17
C VAL A 255 7.86 -7.57 2.09
N TYR A 256 8.04 -8.16 0.91
CA TYR A 256 8.88 -9.34 0.77
C TYR A 256 10.36 -9.08 1.03
N LYS A 257 10.86 -7.86 0.79
CA LYS A 257 12.24 -7.50 1.16
C LYS A 257 12.53 -7.62 2.65
N LEU A 258 11.50 -7.59 3.50
CA LEU A 258 11.62 -7.79 4.94
C LEU A 258 11.78 -9.26 5.33
N LEU A 259 11.46 -10.19 4.43
CA LEU A 259 11.71 -11.61 4.67
C LEU A 259 13.23 -11.86 4.73
N PRO A 260 13.68 -12.88 5.49
CA PRO A 260 15.06 -13.32 5.46
C PRO A 260 15.53 -13.48 4.01
N SER A 261 16.73 -12.96 3.72
CA SER A 261 17.29 -12.71 2.38
C SER A 261 17.38 -13.89 1.42
N LYS A 262 16.87 -15.07 1.79
CA LYS A 262 16.88 -16.28 0.97
C LYS A 262 15.49 -16.73 0.54
N ILE A 263 14.44 -16.38 1.26
CA ILE A 263 13.06 -16.81 0.95
C ILE A 263 12.33 -15.77 0.09
N TYR A 264 12.69 -14.49 0.18
CA TYR A 264 12.00 -13.43 -0.58
C TYR A 264 11.98 -13.68 -2.10
N LEU A 265 13.02 -14.31 -2.64
CA LEU A 265 13.12 -14.65 -4.06
C LEU A 265 11.98 -15.57 -4.53
N LEU A 266 11.46 -16.44 -3.66
CA LEU A 266 10.33 -17.31 -3.97
C LEU A 266 9.02 -16.53 -4.21
N PHE A 267 8.96 -15.27 -3.79
CA PHE A 267 7.79 -14.42 -3.96
C PHE A 267 7.93 -13.39 -5.09
N ILE A 268 9.17 -12.98 -5.43
CA ILE A 268 9.39 -11.88 -6.35
C ILE A 268 10.04 -12.27 -7.68
N ALA A 269 10.82 -13.34 -7.71
CA ALA A 269 11.54 -13.73 -8.91
C ALA A 269 10.57 -14.33 -9.93
N GLN A 270 10.77 -14.03 -11.22
CA GLN A 270 9.98 -14.69 -12.27
C GLN A 270 10.32 -16.18 -12.32
N LYS A 271 11.59 -16.51 -12.14
CA LYS A 271 12.10 -17.86 -12.00
C LYS A 271 13.21 -17.93 -10.97
N VAL A 272 13.30 -19.06 -10.29
CA VAL A 272 14.37 -19.35 -9.34
C VAL A 272 15.13 -20.58 -9.75
N CYS A 273 16.38 -20.66 -9.31
CA CYS A 273 17.21 -21.83 -9.45
C CYS A 273 17.58 -22.34 -8.05
N LEU A 274 17.50 -23.64 -7.84
CA LEU A 274 17.88 -24.28 -6.57
C LEU A 274 19.28 -24.86 -6.72
N ARG A 275 20.27 -24.14 -6.18
CA ARG A 275 21.68 -24.54 -6.19
C ARG A 275 22.04 -25.23 -4.88
N LYS A 276 22.93 -26.22 -4.89
CA LYS A 276 23.47 -26.78 -3.64
C LYS A 276 24.28 -25.74 -2.86
N ALA A 277 24.15 -25.74 -1.53
CA ALA A 277 24.84 -24.76 -0.69
C ALA A 277 26.35 -24.99 -0.58
N ASP A 278 26.83 -26.20 -0.80
CA ASP A 278 28.23 -26.60 -0.71
C ASP A 278 28.95 -26.64 -2.07
N ASN A 279 28.23 -26.37 -3.17
CA ASN A 279 28.76 -26.36 -4.53
C ASN A 279 28.17 -25.19 -5.34
N ASP A 280 29.04 -24.35 -5.90
CA ASP A 280 28.66 -23.16 -6.65
C ASP A 280 28.14 -23.44 -8.07
N LYS A 281 28.17 -24.69 -8.52
CA LYS A 281 27.80 -25.08 -9.88
C LYS A 281 26.72 -26.14 -9.96
N GLU A 282 26.35 -26.79 -8.86
CA GLU A 282 25.36 -27.89 -8.89
C GLU A 282 23.95 -27.40 -8.62
N TYR A 283 23.09 -27.52 -9.63
CA TYR A 283 21.66 -27.17 -9.56
C TYR A 283 20.78 -28.41 -9.66
N ILE A 284 19.55 -28.31 -9.16
CA ILE A 284 18.53 -29.35 -9.41
C ILE A 284 17.94 -29.23 -10.82
N TYR A 285 17.84 -30.35 -11.54
CA TYR A 285 17.28 -30.42 -12.89
C TYR A 285 16.77 -31.84 -13.21
N GLU A 286 15.92 -32.00 -14.23
CA GLU A 286 15.47 -33.33 -14.68
C GLU A 286 16.61 -34.09 -15.37
N CYS A 287 16.89 -35.31 -14.90
CA CYS A 287 17.92 -36.16 -15.49
C CYS A 287 17.55 -36.52 -16.94
N SER A 288 18.51 -36.47 -17.86
CA SER A 288 18.24 -36.73 -19.28
C SER A 288 17.60 -38.10 -19.52
N GLY A 289 16.43 -38.11 -20.16
CA GLY A 289 15.68 -39.34 -20.48
C GLY A 289 14.98 -39.99 -19.29
N SER A 290 14.77 -39.27 -18.18
CA SER A 290 14.08 -39.75 -16.98
C SER A 290 13.16 -38.66 -16.41
N SER A 291 12.22 -39.04 -15.54
CA SER A 291 11.47 -38.11 -14.69
C SER A 291 12.14 -37.85 -13.35
N ASN A 292 13.27 -38.50 -13.04
CA ASN A 292 13.99 -38.26 -11.79
C ASN A 292 14.74 -36.93 -11.87
N MET A 293 14.92 -36.30 -10.71
CA MET A 293 15.72 -35.10 -10.56
C MET A 293 17.17 -35.46 -10.25
N CYS A 294 18.08 -34.66 -10.78
CA CYS A 294 19.53 -34.77 -10.67
C CYS A 294 20.13 -33.47 -10.14
N THR A 295 21.36 -33.57 -9.64
CA THR A 295 22.23 -32.44 -9.33
C THR A 295 23.49 -32.50 -10.18
N ASN A 296 23.79 -31.46 -10.95
CA ASN A 296 24.91 -31.45 -11.88
C ASN A 296 25.32 -30.02 -12.22
N GLN A 297 26.53 -29.90 -12.74
CA GLN A 297 27.17 -28.68 -13.19
C GLN A 297 26.77 -28.24 -14.59
N ARG A 298 25.91 -29.02 -15.28
CA ARG A 298 25.62 -28.86 -16.71
C ARG A 298 24.17 -28.38 -16.87
N TYR A 299 23.97 -27.32 -17.65
CA TYR A 299 22.67 -26.78 -18.12
C TYR A 299 21.88 -25.93 -17.11
N GLU A 300 22.44 -24.78 -16.69
CA GLU A 300 21.75 -23.79 -15.84
C GLU A 300 20.37 -23.38 -16.37
N GLU A 301 20.20 -23.26 -17.69
CA GLU A 301 18.93 -22.92 -18.35
C GLU A 301 17.80 -23.92 -18.01
N GLN A 302 18.13 -25.22 -17.91
CA GLN A 302 17.20 -26.30 -17.58
C GLN A 302 16.90 -26.39 -16.08
N ALA A 303 17.61 -25.64 -15.23
CA ALA A 303 17.39 -25.58 -13.79
C ALA A 303 16.42 -24.45 -13.38
N SER A 304 15.94 -23.65 -14.33
CA SER A 304 15.03 -22.53 -14.05
C SER A 304 13.61 -22.98 -13.70
N LEU A 305 13.14 -22.59 -12.52
CA LEU A 305 11.87 -23.01 -11.93
C LEU A 305 10.93 -21.81 -11.78
N THR A 306 9.74 -21.91 -12.35
CA THR A 306 8.64 -21.01 -11.98
C THR A 306 8.12 -21.41 -10.60
N VAL A 307 7.97 -20.44 -9.70
CA VAL A 307 7.46 -20.68 -8.34
C VAL A 307 5.99 -20.32 -8.28
N GLN A 308 5.20 -21.23 -7.72
CA GLN A 308 3.86 -20.95 -7.23
C GLN A 308 3.87 -21.03 -5.72
N HIS A 309 3.04 -20.23 -5.05
CA HIS A 309 2.94 -20.25 -3.60
C HIS A 309 1.47 -20.20 -3.16
N GLN A 310 1.18 -20.84 -2.02
CA GLN A 310 -0.12 -20.77 -1.37
C GLN A 310 0.06 -20.73 0.15
N ILE A 311 -1.01 -20.38 0.86
CA ILE A 311 -1.09 -20.53 2.32
C ILE A 311 -1.92 -21.79 2.57
N SER A 312 -1.35 -22.72 3.35
CA SER A 312 -2.01 -23.95 3.74
C SER A 312 -3.15 -23.67 4.72
N ASP A 313 -4.36 -24.13 4.39
CA ASP A 313 -5.54 -24.01 5.27
C ASP A 313 -5.39 -24.82 6.58
N VAL A 314 -4.50 -25.81 6.62
CA VAL A 314 -4.37 -26.75 7.74
C VAL A 314 -3.43 -26.23 8.82
N ASP A 315 -2.28 -25.67 8.44
CA ASP A 315 -1.22 -25.25 9.36
C ASP A 315 -0.77 -23.80 9.19
N ASN A 316 -1.45 -23.03 8.33
CA ASN A 316 -1.21 -21.61 8.06
C ASN A 316 0.26 -21.30 7.68
N LYS A 317 0.92 -22.29 7.04
CA LYS A 317 2.27 -22.14 6.50
C LYS A 317 2.22 -21.82 5.02
N THR A 318 3.14 -20.98 4.57
CA THR A 318 3.36 -20.77 3.15
C THR A 318 4.01 -22.01 2.54
N GLN A 319 3.37 -22.56 1.52
CA GLN A 319 3.83 -23.68 0.73
C GLN A 319 4.23 -23.20 -0.66
N PHE A 320 5.20 -23.86 -1.25
CA PHE A 320 5.74 -23.53 -2.57
C PHE A 320 5.68 -24.75 -3.48
N ALA A 321 5.36 -24.53 -4.75
CA ALA A 321 5.48 -25.52 -5.80
C ALA A 321 6.44 -24.99 -6.87
N PHE A 322 7.39 -25.84 -7.27
CA PHE A 322 8.39 -25.49 -8.27
C PHE A 322 8.04 -26.18 -9.58
N TYR A 323 7.82 -25.41 -10.63
CA TYR A 323 7.39 -25.89 -11.93
C TYR A 323 8.47 -25.61 -12.98
N ASN A 324 8.74 -26.59 -13.85
CA ASN A 324 9.65 -26.40 -14.97
C ASN A 324 9.04 -26.88 -16.28
N ARG A 325 9.04 -26.01 -17.27
CA ARG A 325 8.54 -26.31 -18.61
C ARG A 325 9.42 -27.31 -19.37
N TYR A 326 10.74 -27.27 -19.14
CA TYR A 326 11.70 -28.19 -19.75
C TYR A 326 11.62 -29.60 -19.18
N TRP A 327 11.04 -29.77 -17.98
CA TRP A 327 10.84 -31.07 -17.36
C TRP A 327 9.51 -31.71 -17.80
N ASN A 328 9.20 -31.67 -19.10
CA ASN A 328 7.91 -32.11 -19.65
C ASN A 328 6.68 -31.48 -18.97
N ASN A 329 6.78 -30.22 -18.52
CA ASN A 329 5.75 -29.53 -17.75
C ASN A 329 5.47 -30.16 -16.37
N HIS A 330 6.51 -30.61 -15.68
CA HIS A 330 6.37 -31.20 -14.35
C HIS A 330 6.71 -30.24 -13.21
N TYR A 331 6.11 -30.53 -12.06
CA TYR A 331 6.45 -29.98 -10.76
C TYR A 331 7.53 -30.82 -10.08
N LEU A 332 8.42 -30.18 -9.34
CA LEU A 332 9.32 -30.85 -8.42
C LEU A 332 8.52 -31.55 -7.31
N GLY A 333 8.63 -32.86 -7.19
CA GLY A 333 7.93 -33.62 -6.16
C GLY A 333 8.70 -34.82 -5.63
N ILE A 334 8.24 -35.34 -4.51
CA ILE A 334 8.82 -36.53 -3.89
C ILE A 334 8.02 -37.74 -4.38
N GLU A 335 8.68 -38.78 -4.88
CA GLU A 335 8.03 -39.99 -5.40
C GLU A 335 7.39 -40.86 -4.30
N ASP A 336 6.36 -41.63 -4.64
CA ASP A 336 5.67 -42.49 -3.65
C ASP A 336 6.47 -43.75 -3.31
N SER A 337 7.38 -44.17 -4.19
CA SER A 337 8.16 -45.40 -4.03
C SER A 337 9.55 -45.14 -3.45
N ILE A 338 9.92 -45.96 -2.45
CA ILE A 338 11.28 -46.02 -1.93
C ILE A 338 12.15 -46.77 -2.94
N ARG A 339 13.17 -46.11 -3.49
CA ARG A 339 14.27 -46.81 -4.16
C ARG A 339 15.52 -46.64 -3.31
N GLY A 340 16.16 -47.77 -3.03
CA GLY A 340 16.94 -47.96 -1.82
C GLY A 340 18.36 -47.40 -1.82
N GLN A 341 18.72 -46.84 -0.65
CA GLN A 341 19.98 -46.96 0.08
C GLN A 341 19.68 -46.66 1.57
N PRO A 342 20.51 -47.10 2.54
CA PRO A 342 20.31 -46.75 3.95
C PRO A 342 20.30 -45.23 4.17
N GLY A 343 19.25 -44.72 4.82
CA GLY A 343 19.10 -43.28 5.10
C GLY A 343 18.41 -42.47 4.00
N VAL A 344 18.13 -43.07 2.83
CA VAL A 344 17.27 -42.47 1.81
C VAL A 344 15.82 -42.89 2.05
N THR A 345 14.92 -41.92 2.13
CA THR A 345 13.49 -42.20 2.29
C THR A 345 12.79 -42.38 0.94
N LYS A 346 12.99 -41.49 -0.03
CA LYS A 346 12.30 -41.50 -1.34
C LYS A 346 13.14 -40.79 -2.42
N ASN A 347 12.75 -40.98 -3.68
CA ASN A 347 13.30 -40.23 -4.82
C ASN A 347 12.65 -38.87 -4.96
N VAL A 348 13.34 -37.96 -5.64
CA VAL A 348 12.79 -36.69 -6.09
C VAL A 348 12.65 -36.75 -7.61
N GLY A 349 11.46 -36.42 -8.11
CA GLY A 349 11.09 -36.56 -9.51
C GLY A 349 10.08 -35.51 -9.96
N GLY A 350 9.78 -35.52 -11.25
CA GLY A 350 8.76 -34.71 -11.88
C GLY A 350 7.37 -35.29 -11.62
N ARG A 351 6.43 -34.44 -11.19
CA ARG A 351 5.01 -34.75 -11.02
C ARG A 351 4.18 -33.91 -12.01
N VAL A 352 3.15 -34.50 -12.60
CA VAL A 352 2.19 -33.76 -13.44
C VAL A 352 1.32 -32.83 -12.60
N GLU A 353 0.94 -33.29 -11.41
CA GLU A 353 0.14 -32.54 -10.46
C GLU A 353 1.00 -31.63 -9.59
N ILE A 354 0.42 -30.52 -9.13
CA ILE A 354 1.08 -29.58 -8.22
C ILE A 354 1.53 -30.33 -6.96
N TYR A 355 2.81 -30.24 -6.64
CA TYR A 355 3.38 -30.82 -5.43
C TYR A 355 3.86 -29.71 -4.50
N TRP A 356 3.22 -29.60 -3.34
CA TRP A 356 3.48 -28.55 -2.36
C TRP A 356 4.64 -28.92 -1.43
N LEU A 357 5.56 -27.98 -1.21
CA LEU A 357 6.75 -28.12 -0.39
C LEU A 357 6.84 -26.97 0.62
N ASN A 358 7.36 -27.27 1.80
CA ASN A 358 7.68 -26.27 2.82
C ASN A 358 9.14 -25.83 2.69
N VAL A 359 9.39 -24.53 2.54
CA VAL A 359 10.75 -23.99 2.46
C VAL A 359 11.09 -23.27 3.77
N VAL A 360 12.15 -23.73 4.44
CA VAL A 360 12.54 -23.25 5.78
C VAL A 360 13.93 -22.61 5.71
N PRO A 361 14.13 -21.39 6.24
CA PRO A 361 15.43 -20.74 6.19
C PRO A 361 16.39 -21.38 7.19
N VAL A 362 17.63 -21.61 6.77
CA VAL A 362 18.72 -22.15 7.60
C VAL A 362 19.99 -21.33 7.42
N GLU A 363 20.96 -21.46 8.33
CA GLU A 363 22.18 -20.65 8.42
C GLU A 363 22.86 -20.41 7.05
N LYS A 364 22.96 -21.46 6.22
CA LYS A 364 23.62 -21.42 4.90
C LYS A 364 22.70 -21.52 3.71
N GLY A 365 21.38 -21.47 3.86
CA GLY A 365 20.48 -21.62 2.72
C GLY A 365 19.03 -21.76 3.12
N VAL A 366 18.34 -22.67 2.43
CA VAL A 366 17.02 -23.16 2.78
C VAL A 366 17.04 -24.69 2.82
N ALA A 367 16.19 -25.26 3.66
CA ALA A 367 15.83 -26.67 3.63
C ALA A 367 14.41 -26.80 3.04
N ILE A 368 14.19 -27.81 2.20
CA ILE A 368 12.93 -28.01 1.48
C ILE A 368 12.32 -29.33 1.95
N TYR A 369 11.15 -29.26 2.57
CA TYR A 369 10.45 -30.40 3.17
C TYR A 369 9.17 -30.74 2.42
N ASP A 370 8.75 -31.99 2.50
CA ASP A 370 7.39 -32.40 2.13
C ASP A 370 6.36 -31.57 2.90
N ALA A 371 5.46 -30.86 2.22
CA ALA A 371 4.47 -30.04 2.90
C ALA A 371 3.42 -30.87 3.64
N ALA A 372 3.10 -32.07 3.14
CA ALA A 372 2.04 -32.91 3.72
C ALA A 372 2.45 -33.54 5.05
N THR A 373 3.72 -33.95 5.16
CA THR A 373 4.21 -34.69 6.34
C THR A 373 5.24 -33.93 7.15
N SER A 374 5.97 -32.98 6.53
CA SER A 374 7.19 -32.37 7.08
C SER A 374 8.24 -33.38 7.56
N SER A 375 8.10 -34.67 7.21
CA SER A 375 8.93 -35.74 7.74
C SER A 375 10.09 -36.09 6.80
N SER A 376 10.09 -35.54 5.59
CA SER A 376 11.11 -35.77 4.57
C SER A 376 11.70 -34.46 4.08
N VAL A 377 13.03 -34.39 3.97
CA VAL A 377 13.79 -33.25 3.45
C VAL A 377 14.45 -33.60 2.13
N ILE A 378 14.38 -32.71 1.13
CA ILE A 378 14.99 -32.86 -0.20
C ILE A 378 16.48 -32.54 -0.13
N CYS A 379 17.30 -33.46 -0.64
CA CYS A 379 18.75 -33.37 -0.65
C CYS A 379 19.28 -33.58 -2.08
N GLY A 380 20.38 -32.91 -2.40
CA GLY A 380 20.99 -32.92 -3.72
C GLY A 380 22.21 -33.83 -3.78
N GLY A 381 22.11 -34.96 -4.48
CA GLY A 381 23.22 -35.86 -4.83
C GLY A 381 24.02 -36.43 -3.64
N ASP A 382 24.86 -37.45 -3.82
CA ASP A 382 24.37 -38.82 -3.91
C ASP A 382 24.78 -39.56 -2.62
N PRO A 383 23.93 -40.36 -1.96
CA PRO A 383 24.40 -41.11 -0.80
C PRO A 383 25.34 -42.30 -1.10
N ALA A 384 25.52 -42.78 -2.35
CA ALA A 384 26.71 -43.56 -2.80
C ALA A 384 26.80 -43.93 -4.33
N GLN A 385 26.22 -43.16 -5.25
CA GLN A 385 26.11 -43.36 -6.72
C GLN A 385 25.03 -44.32 -7.20
N TRP A 386 23.95 -43.80 -7.78
CA TRP A 386 22.96 -44.63 -8.47
C TRP A 386 23.36 -45.04 -9.90
N ASN A 387 24.25 -44.29 -10.55
CA ASN A 387 25.17 -44.73 -11.61
C ASN A 387 26.29 -43.69 -11.77
N GLN A 388 27.35 -43.99 -12.53
CA GLN A 388 28.50 -43.10 -12.74
C GLN A 388 28.21 -41.78 -13.49
N TYR A 389 26.97 -41.58 -13.96
CA TYR A 389 26.59 -40.48 -14.85
C TYR A 389 25.62 -39.47 -14.22
N TYR A 390 24.84 -39.86 -13.20
CA TYR A 390 23.77 -39.05 -12.64
C TYR A 390 23.78 -39.05 -11.10
N HIS A 391 23.84 -37.86 -10.51
CA HIS A 391 23.69 -37.65 -9.06
C HIS A 391 22.24 -37.32 -8.73
N TYR A 392 21.43 -38.34 -8.51
CA TYR A 392 20.00 -38.17 -8.29
C TYR A 392 19.71 -37.39 -7.00
N ALA A 393 18.72 -36.51 -7.06
CA ALA A 393 18.14 -35.89 -5.89
C ALA A 393 17.24 -36.91 -5.15
N TYR A 394 17.25 -36.83 -3.83
CA TYR A 394 16.63 -37.82 -2.95
C TYR A 394 16.11 -37.13 -1.70
N THR A 395 15.39 -37.87 -0.87
CA THR A 395 14.97 -37.36 0.44
C THR A 395 15.59 -38.13 1.60
N ARG A 396 15.77 -37.45 2.73
CA ARG A 396 16.08 -38.06 4.05
C ARG A 396 14.96 -37.79 5.03
N ARG A 397 14.97 -38.43 6.20
CA ARG A 397 14.06 -38.03 7.29
C ARG A 397 14.45 -36.65 7.77
N ALA A 398 13.46 -35.83 8.14
CA ALA A 398 13.69 -34.49 8.65
C ALA A 398 14.58 -34.47 9.90
N GLU A 399 14.47 -35.50 10.74
CA GLU A 399 15.30 -35.70 11.95
C GLU A 399 16.79 -35.88 11.62
N ASP A 400 17.12 -36.40 10.44
CA ASP A 400 18.50 -36.63 10.00
C ASP A 400 19.12 -35.35 9.36
N PHE A 401 18.39 -34.22 9.32
CA PHE A 401 18.82 -33.00 8.63
C PHE A 401 20.13 -32.44 9.16
N ASP A 402 20.32 -32.38 10.49
CA ASP A 402 21.51 -31.74 11.06
C ASP A 402 22.80 -32.49 10.72
N GLU A 403 22.76 -33.82 10.65
CA GLU A 403 23.88 -34.67 10.24
C GLU A 403 24.20 -34.55 8.73
N HIS A 404 23.18 -34.24 7.92
CA HIS A 404 23.25 -34.18 6.46
C HIS A 404 23.04 -32.77 5.88
N ARG A 405 23.26 -31.73 6.70
CA ARG A 405 22.99 -30.33 6.31
C ARG A 405 23.71 -29.95 5.02
N LYS A 406 24.90 -30.48 4.78
CA LYS A 406 25.70 -30.22 3.57
C LYS A 406 24.96 -30.60 2.29
N ASP A 407 24.27 -31.73 2.28
CA ASP A 407 23.62 -32.28 1.10
C ASP A 407 22.16 -31.82 0.98
N CYS A 408 21.54 -31.43 2.11
CA CYS A 408 20.12 -31.07 2.20
C CYS A 408 19.86 -29.56 2.30
N THR A 409 20.87 -28.73 2.07
CA THR A 409 20.74 -27.26 2.06
C THR A 409 20.87 -26.72 0.64
N TRP A 410 19.91 -25.87 0.26
CA TRP A 410 19.83 -25.24 -1.05
C TRP A 410 20.02 -23.72 -0.94
N ILE A 411 20.57 -23.10 -1.98
CA ILE A 411 20.57 -21.67 -2.21
C ILE A 411 19.51 -21.39 -3.28
N ILE A 412 18.66 -20.41 -3.00
CA ILE A 412 17.70 -19.89 -3.96
C ILE A 412 18.36 -18.73 -4.69
N GLU A 413 18.43 -18.82 -6.01
CA GLU A 413 19.02 -17.78 -6.86
C GLU A 413 17.96 -17.27 -7.83
N ASP A 414 17.99 -15.96 -8.13
CA ASP A 414 17.19 -15.39 -9.21
C ASP A 414 17.84 -15.78 -10.54
N CYS A 415 17.15 -16.58 -11.35
CA CYS A 415 17.61 -16.97 -12.67
C CYS A 415 16.62 -16.57 -13.76
N SER A 416 15.86 -15.50 -13.50
CA SER A 416 14.90 -14.91 -14.45
C SER A 416 15.57 -14.43 -15.75
N THR A 417 16.86 -14.12 -15.73
CA THR A 417 17.63 -13.66 -16.90
C THR A 417 18.14 -14.79 -17.80
N LEU A 418 18.01 -16.05 -17.40
CA LEU A 418 18.37 -17.18 -18.26
C LEU A 418 17.36 -17.24 -19.43
N ILE A 419 17.87 -17.00 -20.64
CA ILE A 419 17.07 -16.87 -21.86
C ILE A 419 16.50 -18.26 -22.22
N GLU A 420 15.19 -18.33 -22.43
CA GLU A 420 14.54 -19.49 -23.04
C GLU A 420 14.81 -19.44 -24.55
N TYR A 421 15.59 -20.39 -25.08
CA TYR A 421 15.72 -20.61 -26.53
C TYR A 421 14.80 -21.71 -27.02
#